data_AF-A0A5C7UM63-F1
#
_entry.id   AF-A0A5C7UM63-F1
#
_cell.length_a   1.000
_cell.length_b   1.000
_cell.length_c   1.000
_cell.angle_alpha   90.00
_cell.angle_beta   90.00
_cell.angle_gamma   90.00
#
_symmetry.space_group_name_H-M   'P 1'
#
loop_
_entity.id
_entity.type
_entity.pdbx_description
1 polymer ?
#
loop_
_entity_poly.entity_id
_entity_poly.type
_entity_poly.pdbx_seq_one_letter_code
_entity_poly.pdbx_strand_id
1 'polypeptide(L)'
;MNARNFIRRGITALAMVLGAASQAQAANVAFWSDYYSAASFTALNATHTVTQVTVANIDAGALSAYDVLVLGHLNPSIPPTATTCSQIQSFLAAGKGVVSEWNGATLLIQPAAGAYHAVTNPCNLFAGTAAGGFNSFGIDLPLTITAPASPLVAGLSNPFAMAGGSEFVYQLTGLGPEWSVAATYTGGGAVFPAVLSAVRSGGGCVALSPFDFFDAAGVGGTAQSNMEILLNNMVAWAARGPASCGRAPAAAVQPVPTLETPLLAALAGLLGVCGAWLRRRRH
;
A
#
# COMPACT_ATOMS: atom_id res chain seq x y z
N MET A 1 -7.31 40.65 -34.36
CA MET A 1 -6.63 39.90 -33.28
C MET A 1 -6.74 38.41 -33.61
N ASN A 2 -5.61 37.73 -33.81
CA ASN A 2 -5.56 36.40 -34.45
C ASN A 2 -5.82 35.24 -33.48
N ALA A 3 -6.80 34.39 -33.83
CA ALA A 3 -7.26 33.21 -33.07
C ALA A 3 -6.16 32.16 -32.77
N ARG A 4 -5.01 32.22 -33.44
CA ARG A 4 -3.86 31.32 -33.20
C ARG A 4 -3.18 31.53 -31.84
N ASN A 5 -3.31 32.70 -31.21
CA ASN A 5 -2.70 32.97 -29.90
C ASN A 5 -3.51 32.42 -28.71
N PHE A 6 -4.78 32.07 -28.91
CA PHE A 6 -5.63 31.51 -27.85
C PHE A 6 -5.37 30.02 -27.63
N ILE A 7 -5.13 29.26 -28.71
CA ILE A 7 -4.90 27.81 -28.65
C ILE A 7 -3.56 27.48 -27.97
N ARG A 8 -2.51 28.28 -28.20
CA ARG A 8 -1.21 28.08 -27.54
C ARG A 8 -1.24 28.32 -26.04
N ARG A 9 -2.07 29.24 -25.54
CA ARG A 9 -2.20 29.51 -24.09
C ARG A 9 -3.06 28.47 -23.36
N GLY A 10 -3.99 27.81 -24.07
CA GLY A 10 -4.80 26.72 -23.51
C GLY A 10 -4.02 25.43 -23.26
N ILE A 11 -3.01 25.11 -24.08
CA ILE A 11 -2.22 23.89 -23.96
C ILE A 11 -1.21 23.99 -22.79
N THR A 12 -0.66 25.17 -22.52
CA THR A 12 0.29 25.36 -21.40
C THR A 12 -0.39 25.28 -20.03
N ALA A 13 -1.65 25.70 -19.92
CA ALA A 13 -2.43 25.58 -18.69
C ALA A 13 -2.88 24.13 -18.42
N LEU A 14 -3.19 23.36 -19.48
CA LEU A 14 -3.57 21.94 -19.33
C LEU A 14 -2.37 21.06 -18.93
N ALA A 15 -1.16 21.37 -19.41
CA ALA A 15 0.06 20.68 -19.00
C ALA A 15 0.47 20.97 -17.54
N MET A 16 0.13 22.14 -16.98
CA MET A 16 0.39 22.45 -15.56
C MET A 16 -0.58 21.76 -14.60
N VAL A 17 -1.76 21.35 -15.04
CA VAL A 17 -2.72 20.57 -14.22
C VAL A 17 -2.41 19.06 -14.25
N LEU A 18 -1.70 18.57 -15.29
CA LEU A 18 -1.29 17.17 -15.43
C LEU A 18 0.12 16.87 -14.89
N GLY A 19 0.84 17.90 -14.45
CA GLY A 19 2.23 17.82 -13.99
C GLY A 19 2.44 17.91 -12.48
N ALA A 20 1.37 17.87 -11.68
CA ALA A 20 1.50 17.60 -10.26
C ALA A 20 1.90 16.13 -10.13
N ALA A 21 3.21 15.86 -10.19
CA ALA A 21 3.79 14.67 -9.60
C ALA A 21 3.15 14.55 -8.22
N SER A 22 2.26 13.57 -8.03
CA SER A 22 1.72 13.26 -6.72
C SER A 22 2.94 12.96 -5.86
N GLN A 23 3.40 13.93 -5.07
CA GLN A 23 4.33 13.62 -4.00
C GLN A 23 3.63 12.53 -3.22
N ALA A 24 4.23 11.34 -3.19
CA ALA A 24 3.71 10.23 -2.41
C ALA A 24 3.58 10.79 -0.99
N GLN A 25 2.33 10.94 -0.54
CA GLN A 25 2.08 11.53 0.76
C GLN A 25 2.70 10.59 1.79
N ALA A 26 3.46 11.16 2.74
CA ALA A 26 4.00 10.41 3.86
C ALA A 26 2.86 9.60 4.51
N ALA A 27 3.09 8.31 4.70
CA ALA A 27 2.10 7.37 5.21
C ALA A 27 2.29 7.16 6.71
N ASN A 28 1.21 6.92 7.44
CA ASN A 28 1.29 6.38 8.79
C ASN A 28 1.43 4.85 8.69
N VAL A 29 2.58 4.31 9.07
CA VAL A 29 2.93 2.90 8.91
C VAL A 29 2.89 2.21 10.27
N ALA A 30 2.05 1.18 10.40
CA ALA A 30 2.17 0.18 11.45
C ALA A 30 3.22 -0.85 11.00
N PHE A 31 4.29 -1.00 11.76
CA PHE A 31 5.36 -1.94 11.45
C PHE A 31 5.32 -3.10 12.44
N TRP A 32 4.93 -4.28 11.96
CA TRP A 32 4.89 -5.50 12.74
C TRP A 32 6.00 -6.43 12.28
N SER A 33 7.01 -6.60 13.14
CA SER A 33 8.04 -7.63 13.02
C SER A 33 8.49 -8.03 14.42
N ASP A 34 8.83 -9.31 14.59
CA ASP A 34 9.36 -9.85 15.86
C ASP A 34 10.89 -9.91 15.88
N TYR A 35 11.54 -9.70 14.72
CA TYR A 35 12.99 -9.77 14.57
C TYR A 35 13.61 -8.41 14.24
N TYR A 36 12.85 -7.52 13.60
CA TYR A 36 13.33 -6.20 13.21
C TYR A 36 12.63 -5.09 13.98
N SER A 37 13.41 -4.08 14.36
CA SER A 37 12.87 -2.82 14.85
C SER A 37 12.55 -1.91 13.67
N ALA A 38 11.39 -1.26 13.70
CA ALA A 38 11.05 -0.18 12.78
C ALA A 38 12.15 0.89 12.67
N ALA A 39 12.86 1.18 13.76
CA ALA A 39 13.94 2.17 13.80
C ALA A 39 15.17 1.80 12.94
N SER A 40 15.34 0.52 12.61
CA SER A 40 16.45 0.05 11.77
C SER A 40 16.31 0.46 10.30
N PHE A 41 15.12 0.88 9.86
CA PHE A 41 14.84 1.25 8.46
C PHE A 41 14.86 2.77 8.28
N THR A 42 16.04 3.36 8.35
CA THR A 42 16.21 4.83 8.32
C THR A 42 15.59 5.50 7.08
N ALA A 43 15.76 4.92 5.89
CA ALA A 43 15.16 5.43 4.65
C ALA A 43 13.61 5.43 4.69
N LEU A 44 13.01 4.41 5.30
CA LEU A 44 11.56 4.35 5.48
C LEU A 44 11.08 5.42 6.48
N ASN A 45 11.77 5.57 7.62
CA ASN A 45 11.46 6.59 8.64
C ASN A 45 11.70 8.03 8.16
N ALA A 46 12.58 8.23 7.17
CA ALA A 46 12.78 9.55 6.56
C ALA A 46 11.59 9.98 5.67
N THR A 47 10.81 9.01 5.17
CA THR A 47 9.72 9.25 4.22
C THR A 47 8.33 9.09 4.85
N HIS A 48 8.22 8.25 5.87
CA HIS A 48 6.96 7.84 6.50
C HIS A 48 7.02 7.98 8.02
N THR A 49 5.86 8.11 8.66
CA THR A 49 5.77 7.98 10.13
C THR A 49 5.59 6.51 10.46
N VAL A 50 6.63 5.86 10.99
CA VAL A 50 6.63 4.42 11.24
C VAL A 50 6.54 4.15 12.74
N THR A 51 5.56 3.35 13.13
CA THR A 51 5.35 2.94 14.52
C THR A 51 5.43 1.43 14.63
N GLN A 52 6.29 0.92 15.50
CA GLN A 52 6.31 -0.50 15.83
C GLN A 52 4.98 -0.90 16.49
N VAL A 53 4.40 -2.01 16.01
CA VAL A 53 3.21 -2.62 16.61
C VAL A 53 3.44 -4.10 16.87
N THR A 54 2.63 -4.65 17.78
CA THR A 54 2.62 -6.06 18.15
C THR A 54 1.25 -6.68 17.84
N VAL A 55 1.15 -8.01 17.91
CA VAL A 55 -0.13 -8.73 17.87
C VAL A 55 -1.15 -8.13 18.86
N ALA A 56 -0.72 -7.80 20.08
CA ALA A 56 -1.61 -7.21 21.09
C ALA A 56 -2.15 -5.82 20.68
N ASN A 57 -1.33 -4.99 20.02
CA ASN A 57 -1.79 -3.69 19.51
C ASN A 57 -2.79 -3.87 18.36
N ILE A 58 -2.53 -4.83 17.47
CA ILE A 58 -3.41 -5.15 16.35
C ILE A 58 -4.76 -5.66 16.88
N ASP A 59 -4.75 -6.61 17.82
CA ASP A 59 -5.96 -7.18 18.44
C ASP A 59 -6.79 -6.12 19.17
N ALA A 60 -6.13 -5.12 19.75
CA ALA A 60 -6.78 -3.96 20.37
C ALA A 60 -7.36 -2.93 19.37
N GLY A 61 -7.22 -3.15 18.06
CA GLY A 61 -7.78 -2.29 17.02
C GLY A 61 -6.91 -1.09 16.60
N ALA A 62 -5.62 -1.10 16.93
CA ALA A 62 -4.71 0.02 16.65
C ALA A 62 -4.57 0.33 15.15
N LEU A 63 -4.80 -0.67 14.26
CA LEU A 63 -4.64 -0.51 12.81
C LEU A 63 -5.49 0.62 12.22
N SER A 64 -6.61 0.99 12.84
CA SER A 64 -7.49 2.08 12.38
C SER A 64 -6.79 3.44 12.24
N ALA A 65 -5.68 3.67 12.97
CA ALA A 65 -4.90 4.90 12.92
C ALA A 65 -3.87 4.96 11.78
N TYR A 66 -3.66 3.87 11.05
CA TYR A 66 -2.57 3.73 10.08
C TYR A 66 -3.09 3.68 8.64
N ASP A 67 -2.20 3.92 7.68
CA ASP A 67 -2.44 3.81 6.24
C ASP A 67 -1.92 2.49 5.67
N VAL A 68 -0.80 2.03 6.19
CA VAL A 68 -0.13 0.79 5.77
C VAL A 68 0.25 -0.04 6.99
N LEU A 69 0.07 -1.36 6.88
CA LEU A 69 0.67 -2.35 7.78
C LEU A 69 1.82 -3.03 7.04
N VAL A 70 3.04 -2.91 7.56
CA VAL A 70 4.23 -3.64 7.10
C VAL A 70 4.39 -4.88 7.97
N LEU A 71 4.47 -6.05 7.34
CA LEU A 71 4.75 -7.35 7.95
C LEU A 71 6.21 -7.71 7.65
N GLY A 72 7.09 -7.46 8.62
CA GLY A 72 8.47 -7.97 8.63
C GLY A 72 8.55 -9.30 9.35
N HIS A 73 9.64 -10.04 9.19
CA HIS A 73 9.89 -11.35 9.84
C HIS A 73 9.06 -11.57 11.11
N LEU A 74 8.15 -12.54 11.04
CA LEU A 74 7.19 -12.88 12.09
C LEU A 74 7.71 -14.09 12.88
N ASN A 75 7.56 -14.10 14.19
CA ASN A 75 7.96 -15.25 15.00
C ASN A 75 6.85 -16.31 14.95
N PRO A 76 7.10 -17.54 14.43
CA PRO A 76 6.10 -18.59 14.39
C PRO A 76 5.58 -19.00 15.78
N SER A 77 6.36 -18.75 16.84
CA SER A 77 5.95 -18.99 18.23
C SER A 77 5.03 -17.90 18.81
N ILE A 78 4.83 -16.78 18.11
CA ILE A 78 3.88 -15.72 18.45
C ILE A 78 2.84 -15.65 17.31
N PRO A 79 1.98 -16.66 17.16
CA PRO A 79 1.08 -16.72 16.02
C PRO A 79 0.03 -15.59 16.10
N PRO A 80 -0.45 -15.08 14.95
CA PRO A 80 -1.63 -14.23 14.92
C PRO A 80 -2.82 -14.98 15.53
N THR A 81 -3.69 -14.22 16.19
CA THR A 81 -4.96 -14.73 16.68
C THR A 81 -6.04 -14.61 15.60
N ALA A 82 -7.20 -15.23 15.82
CA ALA A 82 -8.37 -15.00 14.97
C ALA A 82 -8.77 -13.51 14.94
N THR A 83 -8.58 -12.80 16.05
CA THR A 83 -8.79 -11.34 16.13
C THR A 83 -7.80 -10.61 15.24
N THR A 84 -6.52 -11.00 15.24
CA THR A 84 -5.49 -10.39 14.40
C THR A 84 -5.89 -10.46 12.94
N CYS A 85 -6.31 -11.65 12.48
CA CYS A 85 -6.78 -11.83 11.10
C CYS A 85 -8.01 -11.00 10.77
N SER A 86 -8.99 -10.91 11.69
CA SER A 86 -10.18 -10.07 11.52
C SER A 86 -9.84 -8.58 11.41
N GLN A 87 -8.88 -8.10 12.20
CA GLN A 87 -8.41 -6.71 12.17
C GLN A 87 -7.70 -6.40 10.86
N ILE A 88 -6.81 -7.28 10.38
CA ILE A 88 -6.13 -7.10 9.07
C ILE A 88 -7.15 -7.15 7.93
N GLN A 89 -8.12 -8.06 7.97
CA GLN A 89 -9.19 -8.12 6.99
C GLN A 89 -10.03 -6.84 6.96
N SER A 90 -10.39 -6.30 8.12
CA SER A 90 -11.13 -5.03 8.26
C SER A 90 -10.31 -3.83 7.78
N PHE A 91 -9.00 -3.84 8.05
CA PHE A 91 -8.07 -2.82 7.57
C PHE A 91 -8.01 -2.78 6.04
N LEU A 92 -7.84 -3.93 5.39
CA LEU A 92 -7.91 -4.03 3.92
C LEU A 92 -9.29 -3.60 3.39
N ALA A 93 -10.39 -4.06 3.99
CA ALA A 93 -11.75 -3.67 3.59
C ALA A 93 -12.02 -2.15 3.74
N ALA A 94 -11.28 -1.46 4.63
CA ALA A 94 -11.33 -0.01 4.74
C ALA A 94 -10.61 0.71 3.58
N GLY A 95 -9.92 -0.02 2.69
CA GLY A 95 -9.15 0.51 1.58
C GLY A 95 -7.69 0.82 1.93
N LYS A 96 -7.16 0.23 3.01
CA LYS A 96 -5.81 0.45 3.52
C LYS A 96 -4.80 -0.53 2.90
N GLY A 97 -3.51 -0.30 3.13
CA GLY A 97 -2.42 -1.02 2.50
C GLY A 97 -1.78 -2.09 3.38
N VAL A 98 -1.38 -3.23 2.82
CA VAL A 98 -0.47 -4.19 3.49
C VAL A 98 0.78 -4.36 2.63
N VAL A 99 1.95 -4.30 3.27
CA VAL A 99 3.23 -4.66 2.69
C VAL A 99 3.74 -5.88 3.46
N SER A 100 4.25 -6.88 2.75
CA SER A 100 4.79 -8.07 3.41
C SER A 100 6.09 -8.52 2.77
N GLU A 101 6.95 -9.06 3.61
CA GLU A 101 8.13 -9.83 3.21
C GLU A 101 8.03 -11.30 3.68
N TRP A 102 8.94 -12.14 3.18
CA TRP A 102 9.24 -13.51 3.63
C TRP A 102 8.08 -14.28 4.27
N ASN A 103 8.18 -14.65 5.55
CA ASN A 103 7.17 -15.46 6.22
C ASN A 103 5.89 -14.69 6.56
N GLY A 104 5.87 -13.36 6.41
CA GLY A 104 4.64 -12.59 6.32
C GLY A 104 3.79 -13.02 5.11
N ALA A 105 4.40 -13.52 4.03
CA ALA A 105 3.68 -14.13 2.91
C ALA A 105 2.80 -15.30 3.38
N THR A 106 3.28 -16.08 4.37
CA THR A 106 2.54 -17.21 4.93
C THR A 106 1.40 -16.80 5.86
N LEU A 107 1.35 -15.54 6.31
CA LEU A 107 0.16 -14.99 6.96
C LEU A 107 -0.93 -14.69 5.93
N LEU A 108 -0.54 -14.19 4.75
CA LEU A 108 -1.45 -13.77 3.68
C LEU A 108 -1.94 -14.93 2.82
N ILE A 109 -1.09 -15.93 2.58
CA ILE A 109 -1.29 -17.06 1.66
C ILE A 109 -1.02 -18.36 2.42
N GLN A 110 -1.79 -19.41 2.14
CA GLN A 110 -1.66 -20.70 2.83
C GLN A 110 -0.24 -21.29 2.68
N PRO A 111 0.49 -21.57 3.78
CA PRO A 111 1.76 -22.27 3.70
C PRO A 111 1.57 -23.73 3.27
N ALA A 112 2.49 -24.23 2.44
CA ALA A 112 2.58 -25.64 2.10
C ALA A 112 3.05 -26.47 3.30
N ALA A 113 2.75 -27.77 3.30
CA ALA A 113 3.33 -28.69 4.27
C ALA A 113 4.86 -28.66 4.19
N GLY A 114 5.53 -28.52 5.34
CA GLY A 114 6.99 -28.46 5.44
C GLY A 114 7.62 -27.10 5.10
N ALA A 115 6.82 -26.05 4.90
CA ALA A 115 7.32 -24.69 4.74
C ALA A 115 8.12 -24.25 5.99
N TYR A 116 9.32 -23.70 5.76
CA TYR A 116 10.24 -23.26 6.81
C TYR A 116 9.67 -22.04 7.53
N HIS A 117 9.70 -21.99 8.87
CA HIS A 117 9.19 -20.87 9.69
C HIS A 117 7.85 -20.25 9.25
N ALA A 118 6.93 -21.07 8.74
CA ALA A 118 5.61 -20.60 8.37
C ALA A 118 4.79 -20.18 9.60
N VAL A 119 3.96 -19.17 9.42
CA VAL A 119 2.98 -18.74 10.42
C VAL A 119 1.99 -19.88 10.67
N THR A 120 1.85 -20.29 11.93
CA THR A 120 1.07 -21.49 12.30
C THR A 120 -0.43 -21.32 12.08
N ASN A 121 -0.96 -20.12 12.27
CA ASN A 121 -2.38 -19.78 12.08
C ASN A 121 -2.53 -18.73 10.97
N PRO A 122 -2.36 -19.09 9.69
CA PRO A 122 -2.40 -18.13 8.60
C PRO A 122 -3.79 -17.49 8.47
N CYS A 123 -3.85 -16.22 8.05
CA CYS A 123 -5.12 -15.51 7.82
C CYS A 123 -5.74 -15.86 6.46
N ASN A 124 -4.97 -16.46 5.54
CA ASN A 124 -5.45 -16.94 4.24
C ASN A 124 -6.30 -15.92 3.48
N LEU A 125 -5.78 -14.70 3.37
CA LEU A 125 -6.49 -13.56 2.76
C LEU A 125 -6.51 -13.62 1.24
N PHE A 126 -5.59 -14.39 0.63
CA PHE A 126 -5.45 -14.57 -0.80
C PHE A 126 -5.33 -16.04 -1.17
N ALA A 127 -5.79 -16.37 -2.38
CA ALA A 127 -5.60 -17.70 -2.95
C ALA A 127 -4.12 -17.94 -3.29
N GLY A 128 -3.69 -19.19 -3.11
CA GLY A 128 -2.36 -19.67 -3.46
C GLY A 128 -1.74 -20.52 -2.38
N THR A 129 -0.49 -20.92 -2.63
CA THR A 129 0.33 -21.72 -1.75
C THR A 129 1.73 -21.12 -1.66
N ALA A 130 2.25 -20.97 -0.44
CA ALA A 130 3.61 -20.55 -0.15
C ALA A 130 4.45 -21.75 0.32
N ALA A 131 5.38 -22.23 -0.52
CA ALA A 131 6.28 -23.35 -0.22
C ALA A 131 7.72 -22.88 -0.04
N GLY A 132 8.59 -23.70 0.58
CA GLY A 132 10.00 -23.35 0.77
C GLY A 132 10.23 -22.46 1.99
N GLY A 133 10.86 -21.30 1.80
CA GLY A 133 11.23 -20.37 2.87
C GLY A 133 12.66 -20.53 3.39
N PHE A 134 13.38 -21.59 3.01
CA PHE A 134 14.78 -21.81 3.34
C PHE A 134 15.71 -21.32 2.22
N ASN A 135 17.01 -21.15 2.50
CA ASN A 135 18.01 -20.82 1.49
C ASN A 135 18.27 -22.01 0.54
N SER A 136 17.45 -22.17 -0.50
CA SER A 136 17.64 -23.22 -1.50
C SER A 136 18.44 -22.76 -2.72
N PHE A 137 18.59 -21.45 -2.93
CA PHE A 137 19.04 -20.88 -4.22
C PHE A 137 20.32 -20.05 -4.10
N GLY A 138 20.87 -19.89 -2.90
CA GLY A 138 22.08 -19.12 -2.64
C GLY A 138 21.81 -17.64 -2.36
N ILE A 139 22.86 -16.95 -1.91
CA ILE A 139 22.86 -15.50 -1.70
C ILE A 139 22.85 -14.74 -3.03
N ASP A 140 22.45 -13.46 -2.99
CA ASP A 140 22.45 -12.55 -4.15
C ASP A 140 21.66 -13.09 -5.35
N LEU A 141 20.54 -13.78 -5.09
CA LEU A 141 19.70 -14.31 -6.16
C LEU A 141 19.17 -13.17 -7.04
N PRO A 142 19.48 -13.16 -8.36
CA PRO A 142 19.07 -12.06 -9.23
C PRO A 142 17.55 -12.03 -9.46
N LEU A 143 16.96 -10.87 -9.22
CA LEU A 143 15.53 -10.59 -9.42
C LEU A 143 15.37 -9.80 -10.73
N THR A 144 14.72 -10.41 -11.71
CA THR A 144 14.49 -9.83 -13.04
C THR A 144 13.22 -9.00 -13.03
N ILE A 145 13.31 -7.72 -13.38
CA ILE A 145 12.14 -6.85 -13.55
C ILE A 145 11.43 -7.20 -14.86
N THR A 146 10.16 -7.59 -14.76
CA THR A 146 9.30 -7.98 -15.89
C THR A 146 8.25 -6.92 -16.23
N ALA A 147 7.91 -6.03 -15.29
CA ALA A 147 7.04 -4.88 -15.53
C ALA A 147 7.74 -3.56 -15.11
N PRO A 148 8.63 -2.99 -15.96
CA PRO A 148 9.45 -1.83 -15.59
C PRO A 148 8.66 -0.54 -15.35
N ALA A 149 7.42 -0.46 -15.83
CA ALA A 149 6.51 0.65 -15.54
C ALA A 149 5.86 0.55 -14.15
N SER A 150 6.03 -0.57 -13.44
CA SER A 150 5.44 -0.75 -12.11
C SER A 150 6.12 0.15 -11.08
N PRO A 151 5.37 0.93 -10.29
CA PRO A 151 5.96 1.77 -9.25
C PRO A 151 6.66 0.96 -8.15
N LEU A 152 6.42 -0.35 -8.03
CA LEU A 152 7.08 -1.21 -7.04
C LEU A 152 8.60 -1.32 -7.28
N VAL A 153 9.05 -1.22 -8.53
CA VAL A 153 10.44 -1.46 -8.94
C VAL A 153 11.12 -0.20 -9.50
N ALA A 154 10.49 0.96 -9.32
CA ALA A 154 11.05 2.22 -9.78
C ALA A 154 12.40 2.50 -9.10
N GLY A 155 13.42 2.83 -9.89
CA GLY A 155 14.77 3.12 -9.39
C GLY A 155 15.65 1.90 -9.11
N LEU A 156 15.15 0.67 -9.25
CA LEU A 156 15.96 -0.55 -9.14
C LEU A 156 16.63 -0.87 -10.48
N SER A 157 17.81 -1.51 -10.42
CA SER A 157 18.46 -2.07 -11.61
C SER A 157 17.72 -3.32 -12.11
N ASN A 158 17.93 -3.71 -13.37
CA ASN A 158 17.42 -4.96 -13.91
C ASN A 158 18.55 -5.85 -14.44
N PRO A 159 18.85 -7.01 -13.82
CA PRO A 159 18.28 -7.48 -12.55
C PRO A 159 18.77 -6.65 -11.35
N PHE A 160 18.14 -6.84 -10.19
CA PHE A 160 18.65 -6.37 -8.90
C PHE A 160 18.79 -7.56 -7.93
N ALA A 161 19.61 -7.40 -6.90
CA ALA A 161 19.79 -8.37 -5.82
C ALA A 161 20.02 -7.61 -4.49
N MET A 162 19.89 -8.31 -3.36
CA MET A 162 19.90 -7.72 -2.02
C MET A 162 20.79 -8.49 -1.03
N ALA A 163 21.90 -9.11 -1.47
CA ALA A 163 22.73 -9.96 -0.63
C ALA A 163 21.90 -11.06 0.04
N GLY A 164 22.01 -11.19 1.37
CA GLY A 164 21.19 -12.09 2.19
C GLY A 164 19.69 -11.81 2.06
N GLY A 165 19.27 -10.58 1.77
CA GLY A 165 17.86 -10.25 1.55
C GLY A 165 17.23 -10.79 0.25
N SER A 166 18.00 -11.55 -0.53
CA SER A 166 17.51 -12.30 -1.69
C SER A 166 17.83 -13.79 -1.58
N GLU A 167 18.14 -14.28 -0.37
CA GLU A 167 18.62 -15.64 -0.13
C GLU A 167 17.48 -16.60 0.25
N PHE A 168 16.62 -16.20 1.19
CA PHE A 168 15.52 -17.05 1.66
C PHE A 168 14.22 -16.62 1.00
N VAL A 169 13.51 -17.58 0.39
CA VAL A 169 12.31 -17.25 -0.40
C VAL A 169 11.21 -18.28 -0.27
N TYR A 170 9.97 -17.81 -0.19
CA TYR A 170 8.80 -18.64 -0.43
C TYR A 170 8.45 -18.69 -1.92
N GLN A 171 8.38 -19.90 -2.46
CA GLN A 171 7.85 -20.16 -3.79
C GLN A 171 6.33 -20.01 -3.76
N LEU A 172 5.82 -18.95 -4.38
CA LEU A 172 4.39 -18.67 -4.47
C LEU A 172 3.80 -19.32 -5.72
N THR A 173 2.75 -20.12 -5.54
CA THR A 173 2.05 -20.82 -6.63
C THR A 173 0.54 -20.76 -6.44
N GLY A 174 -0.24 -21.03 -7.51
CA GLY A 174 -1.71 -21.04 -7.44
C GLY A 174 -2.32 -19.67 -7.10
N LEU A 175 -1.59 -18.58 -7.36
CA LEU A 175 -2.04 -17.22 -7.08
C LEU A 175 -3.31 -16.87 -7.87
N GLY A 176 -4.21 -16.12 -7.24
CA GLY A 176 -5.42 -15.60 -7.88
C GLY A 176 -5.13 -14.55 -8.97
N PRO A 177 -6.11 -14.27 -9.85
CA PRO A 177 -5.95 -13.33 -10.98
C PRO A 177 -5.77 -11.87 -10.56
N GLU A 178 -6.00 -11.52 -9.30
CA GLU A 178 -5.81 -10.17 -8.75
C GLU A 178 -4.33 -9.76 -8.63
N TRP A 179 -3.41 -10.72 -8.65
CA TRP A 179 -1.98 -10.47 -8.51
C TRP A 179 -1.36 -9.99 -9.82
N SER A 180 -0.68 -8.85 -9.74
CA SER A 180 0.22 -8.34 -10.77
C SER A 180 1.66 -8.56 -10.33
N VAL A 181 2.51 -9.07 -11.24
CA VAL A 181 3.92 -9.36 -10.98
C VAL A 181 4.80 -8.27 -11.60
N ALA A 182 5.67 -7.66 -10.79
CA ALA A 182 6.60 -6.62 -11.22
C ALA A 182 8.03 -7.14 -11.47
N ALA A 183 8.43 -8.18 -10.73
CA ALA A 183 9.70 -8.86 -10.89
C ALA A 183 9.56 -10.37 -10.62
N THR A 184 10.48 -11.16 -11.16
CA THR A 184 10.54 -12.63 -11.05
C THR A 184 11.95 -13.10 -10.72
N TYR A 185 12.07 -14.30 -10.17
CA TYR A 185 13.35 -15.01 -10.03
C TYR A 185 13.26 -16.40 -10.65
N THR A 186 14.42 -16.98 -10.99
CA THR A 186 14.53 -18.36 -11.45
C THR A 186 15.13 -19.22 -10.35
N GLY A 187 14.43 -20.28 -9.94
CA GLY A 187 14.90 -21.21 -8.90
C GLY A 187 14.35 -22.61 -9.15
N GLY A 188 15.16 -23.65 -8.91
CA GLY A 188 14.71 -25.05 -9.04
C GLY A 188 14.21 -25.43 -10.44
N GLY A 189 14.68 -24.75 -11.49
CA GLY A 189 14.25 -24.99 -12.88
C GLY A 189 12.95 -24.31 -13.30
N ALA A 190 12.35 -23.46 -12.45
CA ALA A 190 11.13 -22.72 -12.75
C ALA A 190 11.28 -21.22 -12.47
N VAL A 191 10.35 -20.42 -13.01
CA VAL A 191 10.27 -18.97 -12.78
C VAL A 191 9.14 -18.69 -11.80
N PHE A 192 9.45 -17.91 -10.77
CA PHE A 192 8.50 -17.55 -9.72
C PHE A 192 8.40 -16.02 -9.56
N PRO A 193 7.28 -15.50 -9.05
CA PRO A 193 7.17 -14.09 -8.71
C PRO A 193 8.11 -13.68 -7.57
N ALA A 194 8.74 -12.51 -7.70
CA ALA A 194 9.66 -11.93 -6.71
C ALA A 194 9.13 -10.64 -6.08
N VAL A 195 8.40 -9.83 -6.85
CA VAL A 195 7.74 -8.61 -6.38
C VAL A 195 6.37 -8.57 -7.00
N LEU A 196 5.33 -8.53 -6.16
CA LEU A 196 3.95 -8.63 -6.57
C LEU A 196 3.10 -7.56 -5.90
N SER A 197 1.94 -7.32 -6.48
CA SER A 197 0.90 -6.56 -5.83
C SER A 197 -0.49 -7.00 -6.23
N ALA A 198 -1.46 -6.83 -5.34
CA ALA A 198 -2.87 -7.10 -5.59
C ALA A 198 -3.75 -5.95 -5.08
N VAL A 199 -4.87 -5.73 -5.78
CA VAL A 199 -5.97 -4.89 -5.29
C VAL A 199 -7.13 -5.83 -4.98
N ARG A 200 -7.53 -5.90 -3.71
CA ARG A 200 -8.53 -6.88 -3.26
C ARG A 200 -9.94 -6.41 -3.65
N SER A 201 -10.77 -7.35 -4.12
CA SER A 201 -12.20 -7.10 -4.32
C SER A 201 -12.86 -6.78 -2.96
N GLY A 202 -13.43 -5.58 -2.84
CA GLY A 202 -13.94 -5.04 -1.56
C GLY A 202 -13.01 -4.02 -0.88
N GLY A 203 -11.81 -3.78 -1.43
CA GLY A 203 -10.90 -2.72 -1.00
C GLY A 203 -9.57 -3.25 -0.47
N GLY A 204 -8.54 -2.41 -0.61
CA GLY A 204 -7.21 -2.59 -0.03
C GLY A 204 -6.15 -2.92 -1.06
N CYS A 205 -4.94 -2.46 -0.79
CA CYS A 205 -3.77 -2.67 -1.64
C CYS A 205 -2.80 -3.60 -0.90
N VAL A 206 -2.32 -4.66 -1.54
CA VAL A 206 -1.26 -5.51 -0.99
C VAL A 206 -0.05 -5.48 -1.90
N ALA A 207 1.13 -5.20 -1.35
CA ALA A 207 2.41 -5.41 -2.02
C ALA A 207 3.19 -6.49 -1.27
N LEU A 208 3.79 -7.42 -2.00
CA LEU A 208 4.45 -8.59 -1.43
C LEU A 208 5.76 -8.87 -2.16
N SER A 209 6.82 -9.12 -1.40
CA SER A 209 7.98 -9.87 -1.89
C SER A 209 8.16 -11.10 -1.01
N PRO A 210 8.24 -12.33 -1.53
CA PRO A 210 8.36 -13.53 -0.71
C PRO A 210 9.78 -13.76 -0.17
N PHE A 211 10.69 -12.81 -0.37
CA PHE A 211 12.06 -12.82 0.11
C PHE A 211 12.19 -12.19 1.50
N ASP A 212 13.21 -12.58 2.25
CA ASP A 212 13.68 -12.00 3.53
C ASP A 212 14.44 -10.70 3.34
N PHE A 213 13.90 -9.80 2.54
CA PHE A 213 14.68 -8.67 2.06
C PHE A 213 15.09 -7.69 3.17
N PHE A 214 14.48 -7.74 4.35
CA PHE A 214 14.94 -6.99 5.52
C PHE A 214 16.32 -7.43 6.04
N ASP A 215 16.80 -8.64 5.74
CA ASP A 215 18.15 -9.10 6.09
C ASP A 215 19.25 -8.27 5.39
N ALA A 216 18.90 -7.54 4.33
CA ALA A 216 19.79 -6.56 3.72
C ALA A 216 19.96 -5.27 4.57
N ALA A 217 19.18 -5.09 5.63
CA ALA A 217 19.28 -3.96 6.54
C ALA A 217 20.61 -4.01 7.29
N GLY A 218 21.50 -3.05 7.00
CA GLY A 218 22.82 -2.96 7.63
C GLY A 218 23.94 -3.67 6.88
N VAL A 219 23.67 -4.28 5.72
CA VAL A 219 24.72 -4.83 4.82
C VAL A 219 25.54 -3.72 4.17
N GLY A 220 24.97 -2.53 4.00
CA GLY A 220 25.58 -1.41 3.28
C GLY A 220 25.54 -1.56 1.77
N GLY A 221 26.05 -0.54 1.07
CA GLY A 221 26.20 -0.54 -0.39
C GLY A 221 24.89 -0.76 -1.16
N THR A 222 25.03 -1.32 -2.37
CA THR A 222 23.91 -1.49 -3.32
C THR A 222 22.81 -2.41 -2.79
N ALA A 223 23.16 -3.45 -2.01
CA ALA A 223 22.18 -4.38 -1.46
C ALA A 223 21.21 -3.69 -0.50
N GLN A 224 21.73 -2.91 0.46
CA GLN A 224 20.91 -2.11 1.36
C GLN A 224 20.09 -1.05 0.58
N SER A 225 20.70 -0.36 -0.38
CA SER A 225 19.97 0.63 -1.19
C SER A 225 18.82 0.03 -1.99
N ASN A 226 19.00 -1.16 -2.58
CA ASN A 226 17.95 -1.87 -3.30
C ASN A 226 16.80 -2.25 -2.37
N MET A 227 17.11 -2.75 -1.18
CA MET A 227 16.13 -3.04 -0.14
C MET A 227 15.34 -1.81 0.26
N GLU A 228 16.02 -0.70 0.55
CA GLU A 228 15.38 0.54 0.99
C GLU A 228 14.48 1.13 -0.10
N ILE A 229 14.91 1.08 -1.36
CA ILE A 229 14.12 1.50 -2.52
C ILE A 229 12.87 0.62 -2.65
N LEU A 230 13.04 -0.71 -2.61
CA LEU A 230 11.93 -1.66 -2.73
C LEU A 230 10.90 -1.44 -1.61
N LEU A 231 11.34 -1.36 -0.35
CA LEU A 231 10.46 -1.16 0.79
C LEU A 231 9.67 0.16 0.69
N ASN A 232 10.33 1.28 0.39
CA ASN A 232 9.66 2.57 0.21
C ASN A 232 8.66 2.53 -0.96
N ASN A 233 9.03 1.93 -2.08
CA ASN A 233 8.14 1.77 -3.23
C ASN A 233 6.89 0.94 -2.88
N MET A 234 7.06 -0.16 -2.17
CA MET A 234 5.96 -1.03 -1.73
C MET A 234 5.02 -0.28 -0.76
N VAL A 235 5.57 0.46 0.20
CA VAL A 235 4.77 1.27 1.13
C VAL A 235 4.04 2.39 0.41
N ALA A 236 4.71 3.14 -0.46
CA ALA A 236 4.08 4.20 -1.26
C ALA A 236 2.97 3.66 -2.18
N TRP A 237 3.19 2.48 -2.79
CA TRP A 237 2.19 1.79 -3.60
C TRP A 237 0.97 1.38 -2.78
N ALA A 238 1.18 0.84 -1.58
CA ALA A 238 0.12 0.38 -0.68
C ALA A 238 -0.64 1.55 -0.03
N ALA A 239 0.01 2.71 0.17
CA ALA A 239 -0.55 3.91 0.80
C ALA A 239 -1.48 4.74 -0.10
N ARG A 240 -1.68 4.38 -1.38
CA ARG A 240 -2.52 5.16 -2.31
C ARG A 240 -4.00 5.26 -1.90
N GLY A 241 -4.40 4.47 -0.91
CA GLY A 241 -5.68 4.62 -0.24
C GLY A 241 -6.89 4.14 -1.06
N PRO A 242 -8.11 4.35 -0.52
CA PRO A 242 -9.30 3.63 -0.98
C PRO A 242 -9.63 3.84 -2.48
N ALA A 243 -9.42 5.05 -3.00
CA ALA A 243 -9.72 5.39 -4.39
C ALA A 243 -8.85 4.62 -5.41
N SER A 244 -7.59 4.33 -5.07
CA SER A 244 -6.69 3.54 -5.92
C SER A 244 -6.67 2.06 -5.54
N CYS A 245 -7.09 1.72 -4.34
CA CYS A 245 -7.12 0.36 -3.81
C CYS A 245 -8.50 -0.31 -3.95
N GLY A 246 -9.31 0.10 -4.94
CA GLY A 246 -10.53 -0.60 -5.33
C GLY A 246 -11.75 -0.39 -4.43
N ARG A 247 -11.70 0.56 -3.48
CA ARG A 247 -12.93 0.99 -2.78
C ARG A 247 -13.60 2.05 -3.65
N ALA A 248 -14.82 1.77 -4.12
CA ALA A 248 -15.66 2.83 -4.66
C ALA A 248 -15.76 3.93 -3.58
N PRO A 249 -15.55 5.23 -3.91
CA PRO A 249 -15.76 6.29 -2.94
C PRO A 249 -17.17 6.10 -2.37
N ALA A 250 -17.29 6.03 -1.05
CA ALA A 250 -18.60 6.10 -0.42
C ALA A 250 -19.27 7.34 -1.01
N ALA A 251 -20.42 7.17 -1.67
CA ALA A 251 -21.16 8.29 -2.20
C ALA A 251 -21.22 9.32 -1.09
N ALA A 252 -20.70 10.54 -1.35
CA ALA A 252 -20.76 11.60 -0.36
C ALA A 252 -22.20 11.63 0.12
N VAL A 253 -22.41 11.39 1.42
CA VAL A 253 -23.72 11.61 2.02
C VAL A 253 -23.95 13.10 1.83
N GLN A 254 -24.64 13.45 0.75
CA GLN A 254 -25.10 14.82 0.58
C GLN A 254 -25.90 15.07 1.84
N PRO A 255 -25.58 16.12 2.63
CA PRO A 255 -26.42 16.49 3.75
C PRO A 255 -27.83 16.58 3.19
N VAL A 256 -28.74 15.75 3.70
CA VAL A 256 -30.16 15.84 3.34
C VAL A 256 -30.51 17.30 3.59
N PRO A 257 -30.89 18.08 2.57
CA PRO A 257 -31.23 19.47 2.78
C PRO A 257 -32.38 19.49 3.78
N THR A 258 -32.09 19.88 5.03
CA THR A 258 -33.12 20.19 5.98
C THR A 258 -33.89 21.35 5.38
N LEU A 259 -35.21 21.21 5.30
CA LEU A 259 -36.16 22.13 4.66
C LEU A 259 -36.13 23.58 5.19
N GLU A 260 -35.19 23.92 6.08
CA GLU A 260 -35.09 25.21 6.75
C GLU A 260 -34.28 26.26 5.97
N THR A 261 -33.35 25.85 5.09
CA THR A 261 -32.52 26.80 4.32
C THR A 261 -33.22 27.52 3.16
N PRO A 262 -34.15 26.93 2.38
CA PRO A 262 -34.82 27.67 1.31
C PRO A 262 -35.86 28.68 1.82
N LEU A 263 -36.44 28.46 3.01
CA LEU A 263 -37.45 29.36 3.57
C LEU A 263 -36.85 30.67 4.09
N LEU A 264 -35.66 30.61 4.70
CA LEU A 264 -34.95 31.79 5.20
C LEU A 264 -34.44 32.69 4.07
N ALA A 265 -33.98 32.10 2.95
CA ALA A 265 -33.57 32.86 1.77
C ALA A 265 -34.76 33.53 1.08
N ALA A 266 -35.92 32.86 1.02
CA ALA A 266 -37.15 33.43 0.48
C ALA A 266 -37.70 34.58 1.35
N LEU A 267 -37.65 34.45 2.69
CA LEU A 267 -38.06 35.52 3.60
C LEU A 267 -37.13 36.74 3.55
N ALA A 268 -35.82 36.53 3.46
CA ALA A 268 -34.85 37.63 3.33
C ALA A 268 -35.02 38.40 2.00
N GLY A 269 -35.33 37.68 0.90
CA GLY A 269 -35.67 38.29 -0.38
C GLY A 269 -36.94 39.13 -0.34
N LEU A 270 -38.00 38.64 0.31
CA LEU A 270 -39.27 39.36 0.46
C LEU A 270 -39.15 40.63 1.32
N LEU A 271 -38.37 40.59 2.40
CA LEU A 271 -38.13 41.76 3.26
C LEU A 271 -37.26 42.83 2.57
N GLY A 272 -36.29 42.42 1.76
CA GLY A 272 -35.46 43.35 0.97
C GLY A 272 -36.25 44.12 -0.09
N VAL A 273 -37.18 43.45 -0.77
CA VAL A 273 -38.03 44.07 -1.81
C VAL A 273 -39.06 45.05 -1.21
N CYS A 274 -39.66 44.71 -0.06
CA CYS A 274 -40.56 45.63 0.65
C CYS A 274 -39.84 46.89 1.18
N GLY A 275 -38.62 46.74 1.68
CA GLY A 275 -37.81 47.89 2.15
C GLY A 275 -37.41 48.85 1.04
N ALA A 276 -37.07 48.33 -0.14
CA ALA A 276 -36.74 49.14 -1.32
C ALA A 276 -37.96 49.88 -1.89
N TRP A 277 -39.14 49.25 -1.87
CA TRP A 277 -40.38 49.86 -2.34
C TRP A 277 -40.86 51.00 -1.43
N LEU A 278 -40.75 50.85 -0.11
CA LEU A 278 -41.13 51.89 0.85
C LEU A 278 -40.21 53.13 0.80
N ARG A 279 -38.92 52.97 0.46
CA ARG A 279 -38.01 54.12 0.27
C ARG A 279 -38.30 54.92 -0.99
N ARG A 280 -38.82 54.29 -2.04
CA ARG A 280 -39.15 54.96 -3.31
C ARG A 280 -40.40 55.84 -3.27
N ARG A 281 -41.25 55.71 -2.24
CA ARG A 281 -42.48 56.51 -2.07
C ARG A 281 -42.33 57.74 -1.17
N ARG A 282 -41.13 58.01 -0.65
CA ARG A 282 -40.84 59.15 0.24
C ARG A 282 -40.04 60.29 -0.42
N HIS A 283 -39.89 60.26 -1.75
CA HIS A 283 -39.36 61.35 -2.55
C HIS A 283 -40.39 61.77 -3.59
#